data_AF-A0A0L0F950-F1
#
_entry.id   AF-A0A0L0F950-F1
#
_cell.length_a   1.000
_cell.length_b   1.000
_cell.length_c   1.000
_cell.angle_alpha   90.00
_cell.angle_beta   90.00
_cell.angle_gamma   90.00
#
_symmetry.space_group_name_H-M   'P 1'
#
loop_
_entity.id
_entity.type
_entity.pdbx_description
1 polymer ?
#
loop_
_entity_poly.entity_id
_entity_poly.type
_entity_poly.pdbx_seq_one_letter_code
_entity_poly.pdbx_strand_id
1 'polypeptide(L)' 'FPAAILQGAAFQPNRDICANYGAIGAVIGHECTHGFDDQGRQFDHSGNMTNWWTEKDTDRW' A
#
# COMPACT_ATOMS: atom_id res chain seq x y z
N PHE A 1 -2.09 3.47 -9.73
CA PHE A 1 -0.74 3.62 -10.29
C PHE A 1 -0.81 4.30 -11.66
N PRO A 2 -0.22 5.50 -11.83
CA PRO A 2 -0.12 6.15 -13.13
C PRO A 2 0.67 5.32 -14.14
N ALA A 3 0.35 5.40 -15.43
CA ALA A 3 1.02 4.61 -16.46
C ALA A 3 2.55 4.82 -16.51
N ALA A 4 3.03 6.01 -16.17
CA ALA A 4 4.45 6.36 -16.19
C ALA A 4 5.32 5.53 -15.23
N ILE A 5 4.75 4.91 -14.19
CA ILE A 5 5.49 4.04 -13.26
C ILE A 5 5.52 2.57 -13.72
N LEU A 6 4.68 2.17 -14.68
CA LEU A 6 4.53 0.79 -15.11
C LEU A 6 5.49 0.43 -16.26
N GLN A 7 6.76 0.81 -16.13
CA GLN A 7 7.76 0.65 -17.18
C GLN A 7 9.19 0.50 -16.63
N GLY A 8 10.13 0.16 -17.52
CA GLY A 8 11.57 0.18 -17.21
C GLY A 8 11.95 -0.81 -16.11
N ALA A 9 12.65 -0.32 -15.08
CA ALA A 9 13.04 -1.14 -13.93
C ALA A 9 11.89 -1.45 -12.98
N ALA A 10 10.79 -0.69 -13.03
CA ALA A 10 9.65 -0.87 -12.13
C ALA A 10 8.77 -2.05 -12.57
N PHE A 11 8.42 -2.15 -13.86
CA PHE A 11 7.62 -3.26 -14.39
C PHE A 11 7.96 -3.59 -15.84
N GLN A 12 8.06 -4.89 -16.15
CA GLN A 12 8.10 -5.41 -17.52
C GLN A 12 7.30 -6.72 -17.57
N PRO A 13 6.38 -6.92 -18.53
CA PRO A 13 5.56 -8.13 -18.60
C PRO A 13 6.35 -9.43 -18.76
N ASN A 14 7.49 -9.37 -19.47
CA ASN A 14 8.24 -10.56 -19.89
C ASN A 14 9.55 -10.78 -19.10
N ARG A 15 9.78 -10.07 -17.99
CA ARG A 15 10.96 -10.29 -17.13
C ARG A 15 10.65 -11.30 -16.02
N ASP A 16 11.71 -11.74 -15.32
CA ASP A 16 11.59 -12.58 -14.13
C ASP A 16 10.54 -12.01 -13.15
N ILE A 17 9.61 -12.86 -12.73
CA ILE A 17 8.49 -12.44 -11.89
C ILE A 17 8.95 -11.93 -10.52
N CYS A 18 10.01 -12.48 -9.94
CA CYS A 18 10.61 -12.03 -8.68
C CYS A 18 11.11 -10.59 -8.80
N ALA A 19 11.67 -10.20 -9.95
CA ALA A 19 12.07 -8.81 -10.18
C ALA A 19 10.85 -7.87 -10.23
N ASN A 20 9.73 -8.30 -10.79
CA ASN A 20 8.46 -7.55 -10.75
C ASN A 20 7.92 -7.42 -9.32
N TYR A 21 7.88 -8.51 -8.55
CA TYR A 21 7.43 -8.45 -7.16
C TYR A 21 8.34 -7.58 -6.30
N GLY A 22 9.66 -7.65 -6.49
CA GLY A 22 10.60 -6.83 -5.74
C GLY A 22 10.52 -5.34 -6.07
N ALA A 23 10.20 -4.98 -7.31
CA ALA A 23 10.09 -3.59 -7.73
C ALA A 23 8.65 -3.06 -7.60
N ILE A 24 7.81 -3.22 -8.63
CA ILE A 24 6.43 -2.70 -8.59
C ILE A 24 5.59 -3.37 -7.49
N GLY A 25 5.87 -4.63 -7.12
CA GLY A 25 5.18 -5.29 -6.02
C GLY A 25 5.44 -4.61 -4.66
N ALA A 26 6.69 -4.19 -4.40
CA ALA A 26 7.02 -3.41 -3.21
C ALA A 26 6.33 -2.04 -3.21
N VAL A 27 6.25 -1.36 -4.36
CA VAL A 27 5.53 -0.09 -4.50
C VAL A 27 4.02 -0.27 -4.29
N ILE A 28 3.44 -1.35 -4.80
CA ILE A 28 2.03 -1.68 -4.53
C ILE A 28 1.82 -1.90 -3.03
N GLY A 29 2.70 -2.67 -2.38
CA GLY A 29 2.66 -2.88 -0.95
C GLY A 29 2.76 -1.57 -0.16
N HIS A 30 3.68 -0.68 -0.54
CA HIS A 30 3.87 0.65 0.05
C HIS A 30 2.57 1.48 0.03
N GLU A 31 1.94 1.63 -1.14
CA GLU A 31 0.70 2.41 -1.24
C GLU A 31 -0.47 1.75 -0.50
N CYS A 32 -0.55 0.41 -0.48
CA CYS A 32 -1.54 -0.29 0.33
C CYS A 32 -1.32 -0.05 1.83
N THR A 33 -0.06 -0.07 2.30
CA THR A 33 0.25 0.16 3.72
C THR A 33 0.00 1.58 4.17
N HIS A 34 0.02 2.58 3.27
CA HIS A 34 -0.40 3.94 3.60
C HIS A 34 -1.85 4.04 4.07
N GLY A 35 -2.72 3.08 3.73
CA GLY A 35 -4.07 3.00 4.32
C GLY A 35 -4.10 2.58 5.79
N PHE A 36 -2.97 2.13 6.35
CA PHE A 36 -2.87 1.58 7.70
C PHE A 36 -1.71 2.18 8.51
N ASP A 37 -1.06 3.21 7.99
CA ASP A 37 -0.05 3.98 8.74
C ASP A 37 -0.72 4.87 9.83
N ASP A 38 0.08 5.72 10.49
CA ASP A 38 -0.38 6.56 11.60
C ASP A 38 -1.55 7.47 11.22
N GLN A 39 -1.59 7.90 9.96
CA GLN A 39 -2.64 8.77 9.43
C GLN A 39 -3.73 7.96 8.73
N GLY A 40 -3.37 7.02 7.87
CA GLY A 40 -4.29 6.20 7.10
C GLY A 40 -5.26 5.41 7.96
N ARG A 41 -4.79 4.84 9.09
CA ARG A 41 -5.64 4.04 9.98
C ARG A 41 -6.82 4.81 10.57
N GLN A 42 -6.80 6.14 10.53
CA GLN A 42 -7.86 7.00 11.05
C GLN A 42 -9.07 7.09 10.09
N PHE A 43 -8.96 6.52 8.90
CA PHE A 43 -10.00 6.55 7.87
C PHE A 43 -10.61 5.17 7.66
N ASP A 44 -11.93 5.10 7.58
CA ASP A 44 -12.64 3.86 7.27
C ASP A 44 -12.54 3.49 5.78
N HIS A 45 -13.10 2.33 5.40
CA HIS A 45 -13.11 1.84 4.01
C HIS A 45 -13.78 2.77 2.99
N SER A 46 -14.59 3.73 3.43
CA SER A 46 -15.25 4.74 2.60
C SER A 46 -14.48 6.06 2.58
N GLY A 47 -13.38 6.18 3.34
CA GLY A 47 -12.57 7.38 3.43
C GLY A 47 -13.07 8.40 4.45
N ASN A 48 -13.96 8.02 5.37
CA ASN A 48 -14.39 8.92 6.44
C ASN A 48 -13.42 8.86 7.62
N MET A 49 -13.13 10.01 8.24
CA MET A 49 -12.34 10.08 9.46
C MET A 49 -13.17 9.59 10.67
N THR A 50 -13.04 8.30 10.97
CA THR A 50 -13.80 7.58 12.00
C THR A 50 -12.88 6.59 12.69
N ASN A 51 -12.87 6.55 14.01
CA ASN A 51 -12.16 5.48 14.71
C ASN A 51 -12.92 4.15 14.55
N TRP A 52 -12.33 3.22 13.79
CA TRP A 52 -12.85 1.87 13.57
C TRP A 52 -12.02 0.78 14.26
N TRP A 53 -11.01 1.17 15.06
CA TRP A 53 -10.18 0.28 15.85
C TRP A 53 -10.72 0.14 17.27
N THR A 54 -10.49 -1.01 17.90
CA THR A 54 -10.73 -1.14 19.34
C THR A 54 -9.67 -0.35 20.13
N GLU A 55 -9.98 0.08 21.35
CA GLU A 55 -9.00 0.74 22.23
C GLU A 55 -7.75 -0.12 22.43
N LYS A 56 -7.95 -1.42 22.68
CA LYS A 56 -6.86 -2.39 22.86
C LYS A 56 -5.93 -2.49 21.65
N ASP A 57 -6.47 -2.45 20.43
CA ASP A 57 -5.66 -2.53 19.21
C ASP A 57 -4.95 -1.20 18.95
N THR A 58 -5.59 -0.08 19.31
CA THR A 58 -4.97 1.26 19.25
C THR A 58 -3.78 1.38 20.20
N ASP A 59 -3.87 0.84 21.41
CA ASP A 59 -2.77 0.84 22.38
C ASP A 59 -1.56 -0.02 21.95
N ARG A 60 -1.76 -0.92 20.97
CA ARG A 60 -0.74 -1.85 20.45
C ARG A 60 -0.17 -1.45 19.09
N TRP A 61 -0.78 -0.45 18.46
CA TRP A 61 -0.37 0.09 17.16
C TRP A 61 0.84 1.01 17.34
#